data_AF-V5GEX2-F1
#
_entry.id   AF-V5GEX2-F1
#
_cell.length_a   1.000
_cell.length_b   1.000
_cell.length_c   1.000
_cell.angle_alpha   90.00
_cell.angle_beta   90.00
_cell.angle_gamma   90.00
#
_symmetry.space_group_name_H-M   'P 1'
#
loop_
_entity.id
_entity.type
_entity.pdbx_description
1 polymer ?
#
loop_
_entity_poly.entity_id
_entity_poly.type
_entity_poly.pdbx_seq_one_letter_code
_entity_poly.pdbx_strand_id
1 'polypeptide(L)'
;NRLVHSWVLNSMDSWLEHFLISHSNQRVRNTAGYLLVSLVPSSPFRQGFRATHRMNREPQLSVEAQAVLHQIYTALLRLLPAAKHYTDMQQHGTMKLTTYFALLMYCCISRTEKLMFGQYFIQLWHLFHPKLSEPSIPAYHNKQALLAFWNHVCTDCPENIQLMLQNAHVTKNIAFNYILADHDDQEIVMYNRAMLPAYYGLLRMMCQQSRVFTRNLSLHQNLQWAFKNIT
;
A
#
# COMPACT_ATOMS: atom_id res chain seq x y z
N ASN A 1 17.40 -1.34 -26.52
CA ASN A 1 18.10 -2.64 -26.45
C ASN A 1 17.12 -3.68 -25.90
N ARG A 2 16.41 -4.43 -26.78
CA ARG A 2 15.33 -5.36 -26.37
C ARG A 2 15.84 -6.52 -25.51
N LEU A 3 17.05 -7.02 -25.79
CA LEU A 3 17.66 -8.11 -25.04
C LEU A 3 17.90 -7.74 -23.57
N VAL A 4 18.45 -6.54 -23.33
CA VAL A 4 18.67 -6.03 -21.96
C VAL A 4 17.34 -5.87 -21.23
N HIS A 5 16.32 -5.34 -21.91
CA HIS A 5 14.99 -5.17 -21.35
C HIS A 5 14.36 -6.50 -20.92
N SER A 6 14.35 -7.50 -21.80
CA SER A 6 13.85 -8.84 -21.47
C SER A 6 14.68 -9.51 -20.37
N TRP A 7 16.00 -9.34 -20.38
CA TRP A 7 16.87 -9.90 -19.34
C TRP A 7 16.57 -9.31 -17.96
N VAL A 8 16.41 -7.98 -17.86
CA VAL A 8 16.07 -7.32 -16.59
C VAL A 8 14.70 -7.80 -16.07
N LEU A 9 13.70 -7.91 -16.94
CA LEU A 9 12.37 -8.41 -16.58
C LEU A 9 12.40 -9.88 -16.12
N ASN A 10 13.11 -10.73 -16.86
CA ASN A 10 13.17 -12.16 -16.57
C ASN A 10 14.00 -12.48 -15.31
N SER A 11 14.87 -11.56 -14.90
CA SER A 11 15.71 -11.70 -13.71
C SER A 11 15.19 -10.92 -12.49
N MET A 12 13.99 -10.33 -12.54
CA MET A 12 13.45 -9.50 -11.44
C MET A 12 13.58 -10.14 -10.07
N ASP A 13 13.26 -11.43 -9.94
CA ASP A 13 13.30 -12.14 -8.65
C ASP A 13 14.71 -12.16 -8.01
N SER A 14 15.78 -12.00 -8.79
CA SER A 14 17.16 -12.03 -8.26
C SER A 14 17.63 -10.69 -7.68
N TRP A 15 16.99 -9.58 -8.04
CA TRP A 15 17.49 -8.24 -7.73
C TRP A 15 16.45 -7.34 -7.08
N LEU A 16 15.16 -7.62 -7.29
CA LEU A 16 14.06 -6.71 -6.93
C LEU A 16 14.02 -6.43 -5.44
N GLU A 17 13.98 -7.46 -4.58
CA GLU A 17 13.96 -7.26 -3.13
C GLU A 17 15.19 -6.47 -2.66
N HIS A 18 16.37 -6.87 -3.15
CA HIS A 18 17.63 -6.27 -2.73
C HIS A 18 17.67 -4.77 -3.02
N PHE A 19 17.45 -4.37 -4.28
CA PHE A 19 17.59 -2.96 -4.66
C PHE A 19 16.37 -2.11 -4.31
N LEU A 20 15.15 -2.67 -4.35
CA LEU A 20 13.93 -1.90 -4.09
C LEU A 20 13.63 -1.72 -2.60
N ILE A 21 13.92 -2.74 -1.77
CA ILE A 21 13.57 -2.73 -0.35
C ILE A 21 14.83 -2.80 0.51
N SER A 22 15.63 -3.85 0.37
CA SER A 22 16.71 -4.18 1.30
C SER A 22 17.82 -3.14 1.37
N HIS A 23 18.15 -2.51 0.24
CA HIS A 23 19.24 -1.55 0.15
C HIS A 23 19.07 -0.38 1.12
N SER A 24 20.13 0.03 1.80
CA SER A 24 20.10 1.09 2.83
C SER A 24 19.85 2.48 2.23
N ASN A 25 20.46 2.78 1.10
CA ASN A 25 20.34 4.06 0.41
C ASN A 25 18.97 4.25 -0.27
N GLN A 26 18.21 5.26 0.16
CA GLN A 26 16.91 5.64 -0.42
C GLN A 26 17.01 5.98 -1.91
N ARG A 27 18.11 6.58 -2.38
CA ARG A 27 18.28 6.92 -3.80
C ARG A 27 18.33 5.67 -4.66
N VAL A 28 19.00 4.61 -4.19
CA VAL A 28 19.06 3.32 -4.89
C VAL A 28 17.66 2.69 -4.99
N ARG A 29 16.89 2.70 -3.89
CA ARG A 29 15.49 2.23 -3.89
C ARG A 29 14.63 3.00 -4.89
N ASN A 30 14.75 4.33 -4.92
CA ASN A 30 14.03 5.18 -5.87
C ASN A 30 14.45 4.87 -7.32
N THR A 31 15.74 4.72 -7.60
CA THR A 31 16.25 4.37 -8.93
C THR A 31 15.77 2.98 -9.38
N ALA A 32 15.71 2.00 -8.48
CA ALA A 32 15.11 0.70 -8.78
C ALA A 32 13.64 0.83 -9.18
N GLY A 33 12.88 1.70 -8.50
CA GLY A 33 11.51 2.03 -8.88
C GLY A 33 11.40 2.69 -10.27
N TYR A 34 12.27 3.66 -10.56
CA TYR A 34 12.32 4.27 -11.89
C TYR A 34 12.70 3.27 -12.99
N LEU A 35 13.59 2.32 -12.69
CA LEU A 35 13.94 1.25 -13.61
C LEU A 35 12.69 0.41 -13.95
N LEU A 36 11.97 -0.09 -12.94
CA LEU A 36 10.74 -0.87 -13.16
C LEU A 36 9.72 -0.12 -14.03
N VAL A 37 9.45 1.14 -13.71
CA VAL A 37 8.53 1.96 -14.50
C VAL A 37 9.04 2.14 -15.93
N SER A 38 10.35 2.29 -16.12
CA SER A 38 10.96 2.43 -17.45
C SER A 38 10.85 1.18 -18.32
N LEU A 39 10.67 0.00 -17.70
CA LEU A 39 10.46 -1.26 -18.41
C LEU A 39 9.05 -1.32 -19.03
N VAL A 40 8.05 -0.60 -18.53
CA VAL A 40 6.73 -0.58 -19.19
C VAL A 40 6.85 0.19 -20.52
N PRO A 41 6.57 -0.43 -21.68
CA PRO A 41 6.71 0.20 -23.00
C PRO A 41 5.58 1.20 -23.31
N SER A 42 5.39 2.18 -22.42
CA SER A 42 4.42 3.27 -22.55
C SER A 42 5.06 4.60 -22.11
N SER A 43 5.15 5.56 -23.03
CA SER A 43 5.69 6.89 -22.70
C SER A 43 4.79 7.66 -21.71
N PRO A 44 3.46 7.71 -21.90
CA PRO A 44 2.55 8.37 -20.95
C PRO A 44 2.66 7.80 -19.53
N PHE A 45 2.75 6.47 -19.41
CA PHE A 45 2.98 5.81 -18.12
C PHE A 45 4.31 6.25 -17.51
N ARG A 46 5.42 6.17 -18.24
CA ARG A 46 6.74 6.56 -17.70
C ARG A 46 6.82 8.02 -17.24
N GLN A 47 6.14 8.92 -17.95
CA GLN A 47 6.06 10.34 -17.59
C GLN A 47 5.18 10.57 -16.36
N GLY A 48 4.07 9.84 -16.24
CA GLY A 48 3.13 9.95 -15.11
C GLY A 48 3.77 9.66 -13.76
N PHE A 49 4.71 8.71 -13.68
CA PHE A 49 5.42 8.41 -12.44
C PHE A 49 6.35 9.55 -11.99
N ARG A 50 7.00 10.23 -12.94
CA ARG A 50 7.94 11.34 -12.65
C ARG A 50 7.22 12.61 -12.23
N ALA A 51 5.99 12.83 -12.70
CA ALA A 51 5.21 14.04 -12.45
C ALA A 51 4.51 14.07 -11.07
N THR A 52 5.02 13.35 -10.07
CA THR A 52 4.46 13.28 -8.70
C THR A 52 2.96 12.92 -8.68
N HIS A 53 2.64 11.64 -8.88
CA HIS A 53 1.35 11.01 -8.54
C HIS A 53 0.07 11.64 -9.13
N ARG A 54 0.12 12.38 -10.24
CA ARG A 54 -1.08 12.92 -10.89
C ARG A 54 -1.30 12.31 -12.27
N MET A 55 -1.85 11.08 -12.30
CA MET A 55 -2.59 10.62 -13.47
C MET A 55 -4.08 10.77 -13.18
N ASN A 56 -4.67 11.89 -13.62
CA ASN A 56 -6.13 12.13 -13.53
C ASN A 56 -6.93 11.31 -14.56
N ARG A 57 -6.26 10.47 -15.37
CA ARG A 57 -6.88 9.57 -16.35
C ARG A 57 -6.13 8.25 -16.38
N GLU A 58 -6.87 7.15 -16.43
CA GLU A 58 -6.30 5.81 -16.65
C GLU A 58 -5.48 5.82 -17.95
N PRO A 59 -4.19 5.47 -17.92
CA PRO A 59 -3.38 5.40 -19.14
C PRO A 59 -3.92 4.29 -20.04
N GLN A 60 -4.21 4.62 -21.30
CA GLN A 60 -4.44 3.60 -22.32
C GLN A 60 -3.12 2.92 -22.65
N LEU A 61 -2.93 1.70 -22.14
CA LEU A 61 -1.76 0.87 -22.42
C LEU A 61 -2.02 -0.03 -23.62
N SER A 62 -0.99 -0.27 -24.43
CA SER A 62 -1.01 -1.36 -25.41
C SER A 62 -1.03 -2.71 -24.67
N VAL A 63 -1.46 -3.76 -25.37
CA VAL A 63 -1.47 -5.14 -24.82
C VAL A 63 -0.09 -5.56 -24.31
N GLU A 64 0.97 -5.22 -25.05
CA GLU A 64 2.36 -5.48 -24.66
C GLU A 64 2.73 -4.70 -23.38
N ALA A 65 2.37 -3.42 -23.30
CA ALA A 65 2.66 -2.61 -22.13
C ALA A 65 1.93 -3.10 -20.89
N GLN A 66 0.68 -3.52 -21.06
CA GLN A 66 -0.12 -4.10 -19.98
C GLN A 66 0.44 -5.44 -19.50
N ALA A 67 0.91 -6.31 -20.41
CA ALA A 67 1.55 -7.56 -20.02
C ALA A 67 2.80 -7.34 -19.16
N VAL A 68 3.66 -6.40 -19.56
CA VAL A 68 4.86 -6.03 -18.77
C VAL A 68 4.46 -5.40 -17.43
N LEU A 69 3.46 -4.53 -17.40
CA LEU A 69 2.94 -3.94 -16.16
C LEU A 69 2.46 -5.04 -15.19
N HIS A 70 1.65 -5.98 -15.67
CA HIS A 70 1.13 -7.08 -14.84
C HIS A 70 2.25 -7.98 -14.32
N GLN A 71 3.30 -8.23 -15.13
CA GLN A 71 4.47 -8.99 -14.69
C GLN A 71 5.20 -8.29 -13.54
N ILE A 72 5.43 -6.97 -13.67
CA ILE A 72 6.05 -6.14 -12.63
C ILE A 72 5.18 -6.11 -11.38
N TYR A 73 3.88 -5.84 -11.53
CA TYR A 73 2.95 -5.74 -10.42
C TYR A 73 2.84 -7.05 -9.64
N THR A 74 2.82 -8.19 -10.35
CA THR A 74 2.85 -9.52 -9.73
C THR A 74 4.14 -9.74 -8.94
N ALA A 75 5.31 -9.37 -9.50
CA ALA A 75 6.58 -9.47 -8.79
C ALA A 75 6.59 -8.59 -7.53
N LEU A 76 6.05 -7.37 -7.60
CA LEU A 76 5.91 -6.49 -6.44
C LEU A 76 5.00 -7.10 -5.36
N LEU A 77 3.84 -7.65 -5.73
CA LEU A 77 2.92 -8.29 -4.79
C LEU A 77 3.55 -9.50 -4.08
N ARG A 78 4.38 -10.28 -4.80
CA ARG A 78 5.13 -11.42 -4.23
C ARG A 78 6.17 -11.02 -3.18
N LEU A 79 6.54 -9.73 -3.08
CA LEU A 79 7.43 -9.24 -2.02
C LEU A 79 6.71 -8.97 -0.69
N LEU A 80 5.38 -8.97 -0.62
CA LEU A 80 4.65 -8.71 0.64
C LEU A 80 5.11 -9.61 1.81
N PRO A 81 5.33 -10.93 1.63
CA PRO A 81 5.90 -11.77 2.68
C PRO A 81 7.29 -11.33 3.16
N ALA A 82 8.15 -10.87 2.25
CA ALA A 82 9.50 -10.43 2.59
C ALA A 82 9.51 -9.04 3.23
N ALA A 83 8.61 -8.16 2.79
CA ALA A 83 8.44 -6.79 3.30
C ALA A 83 8.26 -6.72 4.83
N LYS A 84 7.72 -7.78 5.44
CA LYS A 84 7.55 -7.86 6.91
C LYS A 84 8.86 -7.76 7.69
N HIS A 85 9.97 -8.20 7.10
CA HIS A 85 11.30 -8.13 7.71
C HIS A 85 11.84 -6.71 7.79
N TYR A 86 11.25 -5.78 7.04
CA TYR A 86 11.69 -4.40 6.91
C TYR A 86 10.84 -3.41 7.72
N THR A 87 10.09 -3.93 8.70
CA THR A 87 9.16 -3.16 9.55
C THR A 87 9.77 -2.73 10.89
N ASP A 88 10.95 -3.22 11.23
CA ASP A 88 11.67 -2.77 12.42
C ASP A 88 12.25 -1.36 12.19
N MET A 89 11.74 -0.41 12.96
CA MET A 89 12.15 0.99 12.86
C MET A 89 13.59 1.23 13.33
N GLN A 90 14.06 0.50 14.36
CA GLN A 90 15.43 0.66 14.86
C GLN A 90 16.43 0.17 13.84
N GLN A 91 16.08 -0.89 13.09
CA GLN A 91 16.95 -1.45 12.07
C GLN A 91 16.85 -0.73 10.71
N HIS A 92 15.66 -0.26 10.34
CA HIS A 92 15.38 0.19 8.96
C HIS A 92 14.83 1.60 8.82
N GLY A 93 14.49 2.27 9.92
CA GLY A 93 13.86 3.58 9.94
C GLY A 93 12.37 3.55 9.57
N THR A 94 11.75 4.74 9.51
CA THR A 94 10.29 4.89 9.35
C THR A 94 9.80 4.87 7.91
N MET A 95 10.70 4.91 6.92
CA MET A 95 10.37 5.12 5.49
C MET A 95 10.81 3.98 4.56
N LYS A 96 11.32 2.88 5.10
CA LYS A 96 11.92 1.77 4.33
C LYS A 96 11.05 1.23 3.19
N LEU A 97 9.75 1.15 3.41
CA LEU A 97 8.76 0.54 2.50
C LEU A 97 8.01 1.56 1.62
N THR A 98 8.28 2.86 1.79
CA THR A 98 7.51 3.92 1.12
C THR A 98 7.58 3.85 -0.41
N THR A 99 8.78 3.72 -0.98
CA THR A 99 8.97 3.56 -2.44
C THR A 99 8.29 2.29 -2.98
N TYR A 100 8.36 1.20 -2.23
CA TYR A 100 7.74 -0.07 -2.60
C TYR A 100 6.22 0.05 -2.72
N PHE A 101 5.57 0.62 -1.70
CA PHE A 101 4.11 0.85 -1.74
C PHE A 101 3.69 1.90 -2.76
N ALA A 102 4.50 2.93 -2.99
CA ALA A 102 4.26 3.91 -4.04
C ALA A 102 4.22 3.26 -5.44
N LEU A 103 5.10 2.28 -5.71
CA LEU A 103 5.10 1.52 -6.97
C LEU A 103 3.90 0.58 -7.07
N LEU A 104 3.57 -0.15 -6.00
CA LEU A 104 2.37 -0.99 -5.96
C LEU A 104 1.11 -0.17 -6.30
N MET A 105 0.96 1.00 -5.68
CA MET A 105 -0.14 1.91 -5.97
C MET A 105 -0.10 2.42 -7.41
N TYR A 106 1.08 2.82 -7.89
CA TYR A 106 1.25 3.37 -9.25
C TYR A 106 0.97 2.34 -10.35
N CYS A 107 1.34 1.09 -10.14
CA CYS A 107 1.06 0.00 -11.07
C CYS A 107 -0.40 -0.44 -11.05
N CYS A 108 -1.15 -0.14 -9.99
CA CYS A 108 -2.57 -0.47 -9.88
C CYS A 108 -3.44 0.57 -10.61
N ILE A 109 -3.45 0.51 -11.94
CA ILE A 109 -4.08 1.53 -12.80
C ILE A 109 -5.55 1.25 -13.12
N SER A 110 -6.03 0.02 -12.96
CA SER A 110 -7.41 -0.37 -13.32
C SER A 110 -7.99 -1.38 -12.32
N ARG A 111 -9.23 -1.82 -12.55
CA ARG A 111 -9.86 -2.90 -11.78
C ARG A 111 -9.12 -4.23 -11.89
N THR A 112 -8.43 -4.51 -13.01
CA THR A 112 -7.70 -5.77 -13.20
C THR A 112 -6.62 -5.95 -12.13
N GLU A 113 -5.80 -4.93 -11.90
CA GLU A 113 -4.76 -4.99 -10.88
C GLU A 113 -5.32 -5.03 -9.45
N LYS A 114 -6.48 -4.39 -9.21
CA LYS A 114 -7.18 -4.53 -7.93
C LYS A 114 -7.58 -5.99 -7.66
N LEU A 115 -8.08 -6.70 -8.67
CA LEU A 115 -8.42 -8.12 -8.54
C LEU A 115 -7.19 -9.02 -8.41
N MET A 116 -6.09 -8.70 -9.11
CA MET A 116 -4.82 -9.43 -8.97
C MET A 116 -4.28 -9.42 -7.53
N PHE A 117 -4.51 -8.32 -6.79
CA PHE A 117 -4.14 -8.18 -5.39
C PHE A 117 -4.85 -9.18 -4.46
N GLY A 118 -6.07 -9.61 -4.78
CA GLY A 118 -6.92 -10.39 -3.86
C GLY A 118 -6.25 -11.65 -3.28
N GLN A 119 -5.47 -12.37 -4.09
CA GLN A 119 -4.73 -13.56 -3.65
C GLN A 119 -3.58 -13.26 -2.65
N TYR A 120 -3.15 -11.99 -2.57
CA TYR A 120 -2.08 -11.51 -1.69
C TYR A 120 -2.60 -10.76 -0.46
N PHE A 121 -3.92 -10.67 -0.31
CA PHE A 121 -4.58 -9.94 0.79
C PHE A 121 -4.05 -10.36 2.17
N ILE A 122 -3.91 -11.66 2.40
CA ILE A 122 -3.49 -12.15 3.73
C ILE A 122 -2.04 -11.78 4.06
N GLN A 123 -1.17 -11.70 3.06
CA GLN A 123 0.22 -11.26 3.22
C GLN A 123 0.28 -9.77 3.59
N LEU A 124 -0.57 -8.93 2.94
CA LEU A 124 -0.71 -7.53 3.34
C LEU A 124 -1.22 -7.41 4.77
N TRP A 125 -2.21 -8.22 5.16
CA TRP A 125 -2.73 -8.24 6.52
C TRP A 125 -1.64 -8.58 7.54
N HIS A 126 -0.85 -9.63 7.32
CA HIS A 126 0.24 -10.01 8.22
C HIS A 126 1.38 -8.97 8.30
N LEU A 127 1.54 -8.17 7.24
CA LEU A 127 2.45 -7.03 7.23
C LEU A 127 1.88 -5.85 8.04
N PHE A 128 0.57 -5.62 7.96
CA PHE A 128 -0.08 -4.59 8.75
C PHE A 128 -0.16 -4.99 10.23
N HIS A 129 -0.78 -6.12 10.55
CA HIS A 129 -0.98 -6.59 11.91
C HIS A 129 -0.25 -7.92 12.15
N PRO A 130 0.57 -8.03 13.21
CA PRO A 130 0.78 -7.04 14.28
C PRO A 130 1.75 -5.89 13.91
N LYS A 131 2.60 -6.06 12.88
CA LYS A 131 3.84 -5.30 12.72
C LYS A 131 3.71 -3.78 12.62
N LEU A 132 2.91 -3.28 11.67
CA LEU A 132 2.73 -1.84 11.43
C LEU A 132 1.54 -1.25 12.20
N SER A 133 0.66 -2.09 12.75
CA SER A 133 -0.55 -1.68 13.47
C SER A 133 -0.29 -1.35 14.93
N GLU A 134 0.70 -2.03 15.54
CA GLU A 134 1.11 -1.80 16.92
C GLU A 134 1.68 -0.40 17.11
N PRO A 135 1.59 0.18 18.31
CA PRO A 135 1.95 1.56 18.54
C PRO A 135 3.46 1.76 18.40
N SER A 136 3.87 2.35 17.27
CA SER A 136 5.14 3.06 17.18
C SER A 136 4.89 4.51 17.60
N ILE A 137 5.63 4.99 18.59
CA ILE A 137 5.55 6.35 19.12
C ILE A 137 5.80 7.44 18.03
N PRO A 138 6.63 7.24 16.99
CA PRO A 138 6.79 8.22 15.92
C PRO A 138 5.87 8.01 14.70
N ALA A 139 5.75 9.06 13.88
CA ALA A 139 5.09 9.06 12.59
C ALA A 139 5.67 7.96 11.67
N TYR A 140 4.91 6.89 11.47
CA TYR A 140 5.40 5.73 10.76
C TYR A 140 4.98 5.73 9.28
N HIS A 141 5.77 6.36 8.42
CA HIS A 141 5.44 6.51 7.00
C HIS A 141 5.26 5.19 6.24
N ASN A 142 5.89 4.09 6.68
CA ASN A 142 5.60 2.75 6.12
C ASN A 142 4.13 2.36 6.32
N LYS A 143 3.55 2.64 7.50
CA LYS A 143 2.15 2.37 7.82
C LYS A 143 1.21 3.23 6.96
N GLN A 144 1.53 4.51 6.83
CA GLN A 144 0.79 5.43 5.96
C GLN A 144 0.78 4.94 4.51
N ALA A 145 1.94 4.58 3.95
CA ALA A 145 2.06 4.12 2.58
C ALA A 145 1.31 2.78 2.34
N LEU A 146 1.39 1.85 3.30
CA LEU A 146 0.61 0.60 3.26
C LEU A 146 -0.88 0.87 3.23
N LEU A 147 -1.39 1.70 4.15
CA LEU A 147 -2.82 2.00 4.24
C LEU A 147 -3.33 2.72 3.00
N ALA A 148 -2.54 3.64 2.46
CA ALA A 148 -2.88 4.32 1.21
C ALA A 148 -3.01 3.31 0.05
N PHE A 149 -2.05 2.37 -0.09
CA PHE A 149 -2.13 1.30 -1.09
C PHE A 149 -3.35 0.39 -0.85
N TRP A 150 -3.57 -0.05 0.39
CA TRP A 150 -4.70 -0.92 0.74
C TRP A 150 -6.04 -0.26 0.42
N ASN A 151 -6.22 1.01 0.79
CA ASN A 151 -7.41 1.77 0.44
C ASN A 151 -7.58 1.88 -1.08
N HIS A 152 -6.50 2.13 -1.82
CA HIS A 152 -6.53 2.23 -3.29
C HIS A 152 -7.01 0.94 -3.96
N VAL A 153 -6.48 -0.22 -3.56
CA VAL A 153 -6.89 -1.51 -4.14
C VAL A 153 -8.32 -1.91 -3.74
N CYS A 154 -8.85 -1.37 -2.66
CA CYS A 154 -10.22 -1.61 -2.21
C CYS A 154 -11.25 -0.63 -2.81
N THR A 155 -10.84 0.59 -3.16
CA THR A 155 -11.72 1.61 -3.73
C THR A 155 -12.35 1.10 -5.03
N ASP A 156 -13.67 1.19 -5.17
CA ASP A 156 -14.43 0.68 -6.32
C ASP A 156 -14.18 -0.81 -6.65
N CYS A 157 -13.72 -1.60 -5.67
CA CYS A 157 -13.49 -3.04 -5.82
C CYS A 157 -14.10 -3.81 -4.64
N PRO A 158 -15.42 -4.10 -4.69
CA PRO A 158 -16.11 -4.74 -3.59
C PRO A 158 -15.59 -6.13 -3.24
N GLU A 159 -14.99 -6.85 -4.19
CA GLU A 159 -14.37 -8.16 -3.98
C GLU A 159 -13.27 -8.09 -2.93
N ASN A 160 -12.45 -7.05 -2.95
CA ASN A 160 -11.37 -6.88 -1.98
C ASN A 160 -11.89 -6.52 -0.59
N ILE A 161 -13.00 -5.79 -0.48
CA ILE A 161 -13.67 -5.55 0.80
C ILE A 161 -14.30 -6.84 1.33
N GLN A 162 -14.85 -7.66 0.46
CA GLN A 162 -15.43 -8.95 0.84
C GLN A 162 -14.38 -9.88 1.45
N LEU A 163 -13.14 -9.90 0.93
CA LEU A 163 -12.02 -10.63 1.54
C LEU A 163 -11.74 -10.18 2.97
N MET A 164 -11.84 -8.88 3.25
CA MET A 164 -11.66 -8.33 4.59
C MET A 164 -12.80 -8.76 5.52
N LEU A 165 -14.05 -8.67 5.05
CA LEU A 165 -15.24 -9.01 5.83
C LEU A 165 -15.34 -10.50 6.16
N GLN A 166 -14.87 -11.37 5.26
CA GLN A 166 -14.83 -12.82 5.47
C GLN A 166 -13.69 -13.26 6.40
N ASN A 167 -12.73 -12.38 6.68
CA ASN A 167 -11.61 -12.70 7.55
C ASN A 167 -11.88 -12.24 9.00
N ALA A 168 -12.07 -13.21 9.89
CA ALA A 168 -12.35 -12.95 11.31
C ALA A 168 -11.20 -12.22 12.03
N HIS A 169 -9.94 -12.43 11.63
CA HIS A 169 -8.82 -11.70 12.21
C HIS A 169 -8.87 -10.22 11.82
N VAL A 170 -9.24 -9.92 10.57
CA VAL A 170 -9.34 -8.53 10.09
C VAL A 170 -10.49 -7.82 10.78
N THR A 171 -11.70 -8.39 10.73
CA THR A 171 -12.90 -7.76 11.32
C THR A 171 -12.81 -7.54 12.82
N LYS A 172 -12.07 -8.38 13.55
CA LYS A 172 -11.83 -8.21 15.00
C LYS A 172 -10.73 -7.19 15.30
N ASN A 173 -9.68 -7.10 14.48
CA ASN A 173 -8.47 -6.37 14.85
C ASN A 173 -8.27 -5.04 14.13
N ILE A 174 -8.91 -4.79 12.99
CA ILE A 174 -8.67 -3.58 12.19
C ILE A 174 -8.95 -2.27 12.96
N ALA A 175 -9.93 -2.30 13.88
CA ALA A 175 -10.32 -1.15 14.69
C ALA A 175 -9.33 -0.82 15.84
N PHE A 176 -8.36 -1.69 16.12
CA PHE A 176 -7.30 -1.45 17.10
C PHE A 176 -6.14 -0.61 16.55
N ASN A 177 -6.26 -0.12 15.31
CA ASN A 177 -5.27 0.79 14.75
C ASN A 177 -5.13 2.07 15.62
N TYR A 178 -3.96 2.25 16.22
CA TYR A 178 -3.66 3.41 17.04
C TYR A 178 -3.57 4.69 16.19
N ILE A 179 -4.14 5.77 16.73
CA ILE A 179 -4.11 7.13 16.18
C ILE A 179 -3.43 8.02 17.21
N LEU A 180 -2.48 8.83 16.74
CA LEU A 180 -1.81 9.83 17.57
C LEU A 180 -2.77 11.01 17.75
N ALA A 181 -2.99 11.46 18.98
CA ALA A 181 -3.96 12.51 19.30
C ALA A 181 -3.30 13.80 19.83
N ASP A 182 -1.99 13.92 19.69
CA ASP A 182 -1.30 15.17 20.01
C ASP A 182 -1.60 16.19 18.90
N HIS A 183 -2.42 17.18 19.24
CA HIS A 183 -2.86 18.23 18.31
C HIS A 183 -1.91 19.43 18.27
N ASP A 184 -0.98 19.52 19.23
CA ASP A 184 0.00 20.60 19.32
C ASP A 184 1.28 20.27 18.52
N ASP A 185 1.53 18.99 18.27
CA ASP A 185 2.61 18.54 17.38
C ASP A 185 2.19 18.61 15.89
N GLN A 186 2.79 19.56 15.17
CA GLN A 186 2.52 19.78 13.74
C GLN A 186 2.88 18.56 12.86
N GLU A 187 3.90 17.78 13.19
CA GLU A 187 4.26 16.58 12.44
C GLU A 187 3.19 15.50 12.60
N ILE A 188 2.68 15.33 13.82
CA ILE A 188 1.57 14.40 14.10
C ILE A 188 0.29 14.84 13.37
N VAL A 189 -0.03 16.12 13.37
CA VAL A 189 -1.17 16.66 12.63
C VAL A 189 -1.03 16.39 11.13
N MET A 190 0.15 16.64 10.54
CA MET A 190 0.40 16.38 9.12
C MET A 190 0.33 14.89 8.79
N TYR A 191 0.90 14.03 9.64
CA TYR A 191 0.84 12.59 9.50
C TYR A 191 -0.61 12.08 9.52
N ASN A 192 -1.40 12.51 10.50
CA ASN A 192 -2.80 12.14 10.63
C ASN A 192 -3.63 12.59 9.41
N ARG A 193 -3.43 13.84 8.94
CA ARG A 193 -4.10 14.35 7.73
C ARG A 193 -3.81 13.49 6.50
N ALA A 194 -2.65 12.86 6.42
CA ALA A 194 -2.28 12.02 5.29
C ALA A 194 -2.72 10.54 5.46
N MET A 195 -2.64 9.99 6.68
CA MET A 195 -2.88 8.57 6.95
C MET A 195 -4.36 8.25 7.23
N LEU A 196 -5.05 9.07 8.02
CA LEU A 196 -6.40 8.80 8.49
C LEU A 196 -7.44 8.68 7.37
N PRO A 197 -7.41 9.48 6.28
CA PRO A 197 -8.38 9.33 5.19
C PRO A 197 -8.39 7.92 4.59
N ALA A 198 -7.21 7.31 4.41
CA ALA A 198 -7.11 5.95 3.87
C ALA A 198 -7.61 4.90 4.86
N TYR A 199 -7.24 5.02 6.14
CA TYR A 199 -7.69 4.10 7.19
C TYR A 199 -9.21 4.14 7.38
N TYR A 200 -9.79 5.34 7.55
CA TYR A 200 -11.23 5.47 7.69
C TYR A 200 -11.99 5.19 6.39
N GLY A 201 -11.34 5.39 5.23
CA GLY A 201 -11.85 4.94 3.93
C GLY A 201 -12.11 3.43 3.89
N LEU A 202 -11.15 2.63 4.36
CA LEU A 202 -11.30 1.17 4.50
C LEU A 202 -12.48 0.82 5.43
N LEU A 203 -12.51 1.41 6.64
CA LEU A 203 -13.60 1.15 7.59
C LEU A 203 -14.97 1.51 7.02
N ARG A 204 -15.07 2.67 6.34
CA ARG A 204 -16.29 3.11 5.68
C ARG A 204 -16.74 2.11 4.61
N MET A 205 -15.84 1.65 3.74
CA MET A 205 -16.19 0.67 2.70
C MET A 205 -16.65 -0.66 3.29
N MET A 206 -16.01 -1.15 4.35
CA MET A 206 -16.46 -2.34 5.08
C MET A 206 -17.86 -2.13 5.69
N CYS A 207 -18.13 -0.97 6.29
CA CYS A 207 -19.44 -0.64 6.86
C CYS A 207 -20.54 -0.53 5.80
N GLN A 208 -20.21 0.00 4.61
CA GLN A 208 -21.15 0.09 3.49
C GLN A 208 -21.60 -1.29 3.00
N GLN A 209 -20.73 -2.29 3.09
CA GLN A 209 -21.03 -3.67 2.65
C GLN A 209 -21.62 -4.56 3.75
N SER A 210 -21.30 -4.31 5.03
CA SER A 210 -21.74 -5.18 6.12
C SER A 210 -22.31 -4.41 7.31
N ARG A 211 -23.63 -4.52 7.49
CA ARG A 211 -24.34 -3.98 8.67
C ARG A 211 -23.88 -4.62 9.98
N VAL A 212 -23.50 -5.89 9.95
CA VAL A 212 -22.96 -6.61 11.12
C VAL A 212 -21.64 -5.99 11.54
N PHE A 213 -20.74 -5.75 10.59
CA PHE A 213 -19.48 -5.07 10.86
C PHE A 213 -19.71 -3.65 11.39
N THR A 214 -20.63 -2.88 10.78
CA THR A 214 -20.99 -1.53 11.24
C THR A 214 -21.43 -1.51 12.69
N ARG A 215 -22.30 -2.45 13.10
CA ARG A 215 -22.75 -2.56 14.49
C ARG A 215 -21.62 -2.90 15.45
N ASN A 216 -20.71 -3.79 15.06
CA ASN A 216 -19.56 -4.14 15.89
C ASN A 216 -18.59 -2.96 16.01
N LEU A 217 -18.35 -2.24 14.92
CA LEU A 217 -17.44 -1.10 14.87
C LEU A 217 -17.96 0.07 15.71
N SER A 218 -19.27 0.35 15.71
CA SER A 218 -19.86 1.45 16.51
C SER A 218 -19.77 1.22 18.02
N LEU A 219 -19.62 -0.03 18.45
CA LEU A 219 -19.42 -0.40 19.85
C LEU A 219 -17.93 -0.47 20.24
N HIS A 220 -17.01 -0.29 19.29
CA HIS A 220 -15.59 -0.40 19.55
C HIS A 220 -15.05 0.81 20.33
N GLN A 221 -14.33 0.56 21.42
CA GLN A 221 -13.85 1.61 22.33
C GLN A 221 -13.03 2.69 21.62
N ASN A 222 -12.09 2.31 20.74
CA ASN A 222 -11.27 3.30 20.02
C ASN A 222 -12.10 4.23 19.12
N LEU A 223 -13.18 3.73 18.52
CA LEU A 223 -14.05 4.54 17.67
C LEU A 223 -14.92 5.46 18.52
N GLN A 224 -15.47 4.96 19.62
CA GLN A 224 -16.21 5.78 20.58
C GLN A 224 -15.32 6.87 21.20
N TRP A 225 -14.05 6.56 21.49
CA TRP A 225 -13.09 7.53 21.98
C TRP A 225 -12.78 8.59 20.91
N ALA A 226 -12.48 8.17 19.68
CA ALA A 226 -12.21 9.09 18.57
C ALA A 226 -13.37 10.05 18.31
N PHE A 227 -14.62 9.55 18.30
CA PHE A 227 -15.80 10.40 18.10
C PHE A 227 -16.08 11.38 19.26
N LYS A 228 -15.55 11.11 20.46
CA LYS A 228 -15.70 12.02 21.61
C LYS A 228 -14.62 13.09 21.69
N ASN A 229 -13.44 12.84 21.11
CA ASN A 229 -12.24 13.66 21.37
C ASN A 229 -11.61 14.29 20.11
N ILE A 230 -12.01 13.89 18.90
CA ILE A 230 -11.41 14.36 17.64
C ILE A 230 -12.39 15.21 16.80
N THR A 231 -13.63 15.43 17.29
CA THR A 231 -14.63 16.36 16.71
C THR A 231 -14.45 17.77 17.22
#